data_AF-A0A268A6B2-F1
#
_entry.id   AF-A0A268A6B2-F1
#
_cell.length_a   1.000
_cell.length_b   1.000
_cell.length_c   1.000
_cell.angle_alpha   90.00
_cell.angle_beta   90.00
_cell.angle_gamma   90.00
#
_symmetry.space_group_name_H-M   'P 1'
#
loop_
_entity.id
_entity.type
_entity.pdbx_description
1 polymer ?
#
loop_
_entity_poly.entity_id
_entity_poly.type
_entity_poly.pdbx_seq_one_letter_code
_entity_poly.pdbx_strand_id
1 'polypeptide(L)'
;VNDMGRRVKTAPPSTPVEITGLNVVPNAGEQFMVFEDEKQARQVGEARQQKQVEQNRSTGARVSLEDLFNQIKQGEVKDINLIVKADVHGSVEAMAASLEKIEVEGVKVRIIH
;
A
#
# COMPACT_ATOMS: atom_id res chain seq x y z
N VAL A 1 8.17 17.74 -13.25
CA VAL A 1 9.28 17.65 -14.22
C VAL A 1 8.90 16.60 -15.27
N ASN A 2 9.28 16.72 -16.55
CA ASN A 2 9.01 15.65 -17.52
C ASN A 2 10.05 14.54 -17.45
N ASP A 3 9.82 13.45 -18.18
CA ASP A 3 10.71 12.28 -18.34
C ASP A 3 12.14 12.64 -18.78
N MET A 4 12.32 13.76 -19.48
CA MET A 4 13.64 14.27 -19.90
C MET A 4 14.31 15.19 -18.86
N GLY A 5 13.79 15.26 -17.63
CA GLY A 5 14.37 16.09 -16.57
C GLY A 5 14.10 17.61 -16.73
N ARG A 6 13.21 18.01 -17.65
CA ARG A 6 12.90 19.42 -17.90
C ARG A 6 11.70 19.87 -17.08
N ARG A 7 11.78 21.06 -16.49
CA ARG A 7 10.65 21.67 -15.78
C ARG A 7 9.59 22.08 -16.80
N VAL A 8 8.40 21.51 -16.70
CA VAL A 8 7.24 21.81 -17.56
C VAL A 8 6.15 22.46 -16.73
N LYS A 9 5.46 23.45 -17.29
CA LYS A 9 4.31 24.13 -16.65
C LYS A 9 2.97 23.52 -17.06
N THR A 10 2.95 22.77 -18.15
CA THR A 10 1.74 22.18 -18.74
C THR A 10 2.08 20.79 -19.23
N ALA A 11 1.19 19.83 -18.97
CA ALA A 11 1.31 18.44 -19.41
C ALA A 11 0.15 18.11 -20.36
N PRO A 12 0.41 17.84 -21.66
CA PRO A 12 -0.63 17.36 -22.56
C PRO A 12 -0.94 15.87 -22.28
N PRO A 13 -2.03 15.33 -22.86
CA PRO A 13 -2.36 13.90 -22.75
C PRO A 13 -1.17 12.99 -23.11
N SER A 14 -1.11 11.82 -22.46
CA SER A 14 -0.05 10.82 -22.65
C SER A 14 1.37 11.29 -22.34
N THR A 15 1.55 12.39 -21.58
CA THR A 15 2.86 12.88 -21.16
C THR A 15 3.07 12.60 -19.68
N PRO A 16 4.05 11.75 -19.29
CA PRO A 16 4.36 11.51 -17.89
C PRO A 16 5.01 12.74 -17.28
N VAL A 17 4.55 13.13 -16.09
CA VAL A 17 5.10 14.26 -15.34
C VAL A 17 5.21 13.93 -13.86
N GLU A 18 6.30 14.37 -13.26
CA GLU A 18 6.49 14.37 -11.82
C GLU A 18 5.78 15.57 -11.19
N ILE A 19 4.93 15.27 -10.21
CA ILE A 19 4.17 16.23 -9.41
C ILE A 19 4.73 16.22 -8.00
N THR A 20 5.04 17.40 -7.47
CA THR A 20 5.56 17.61 -6.11
C THR A 20 4.55 18.42 -5.30
N GLY A 21 4.54 18.25 -3.97
CA GLY A 21 3.68 19.02 -3.07
C GLY A 21 2.38 18.33 -2.67
N LEU A 22 2.27 17.01 -2.87
CA LEU A 22 1.19 16.21 -2.32
C LEU A 22 1.41 16.00 -0.82
N ASN A 23 0.33 15.98 -0.04
CA ASN A 23 0.40 15.76 1.41
C ASN A 23 0.81 14.33 1.77
N VAL A 24 0.48 13.37 0.90
CA VAL A 24 0.71 11.93 1.10
C VAL A 24 1.18 11.33 -0.21
N VAL A 25 1.98 10.27 -0.13
CA VAL A 25 2.35 9.48 -1.30
C VAL A 25 1.11 8.69 -1.76
N PRO A 26 0.59 8.89 -2.98
CA PRO A 26 -0.54 8.13 -3.49
C PRO A 26 -0.13 6.69 -3.78
N ASN A 27 -1.13 5.79 -3.80
CA ASN A 27 -0.88 4.40 -4.19
C ASN A 27 -0.65 4.31 -5.70
N ALA A 28 0.09 3.28 -6.13
CA ALA A 28 0.29 3.03 -7.55
C ALA A 28 -1.05 2.73 -8.25
N GLY A 29 -1.28 3.37 -9.41
CA GLY A 29 -2.51 3.18 -10.18
C GLY A 29 -3.73 3.97 -9.70
N GLU A 30 -3.60 4.79 -8.65
CA GLU A 30 -4.68 5.68 -8.23
C GLU A 30 -4.98 6.75 -9.27
N GLN A 31 -6.27 7.06 -9.46
CA GLN A 31 -6.69 8.10 -10.40
C GLN A 31 -6.42 9.50 -9.85
N PHE A 32 -5.64 10.27 -10.60
CA PHE A 32 -5.43 11.68 -10.33
C PHE A 32 -6.64 12.51 -10.81
N MET A 33 -7.17 13.36 -9.95
CA MET A 33 -8.33 14.21 -10.26
C MET A 33 -8.03 15.65 -9.88
N VAL A 34 -8.52 16.58 -10.69
CA VAL A 34 -8.37 18.02 -10.47
C VAL A 34 -9.72 18.59 -10.04
N PHE A 35 -9.70 19.45 -9.03
CA PHE A 35 -10.86 20.17 -8.52
C PHE A 35 -10.59 21.67 -8.60
N GLU A 36 -11.66 22.45 -8.73
CA GLU A 36 -11.56 23.93 -8.77
C GLU A 36 -11.33 24.53 -7.37
N ASP A 37 -11.85 23.88 -6.32
CA ASP A 37 -11.75 24.34 -4.94
C ASP A 37 -10.97 23.33 -4.07
N GLU A 38 -10.00 23.85 -3.30
CA GLU A 38 -9.20 23.11 -2.33
C GLU A 38 -10.09 22.43 -1.28
N LYS A 39 -11.17 23.10 -0.84
CA LYS A 39 -12.05 22.56 0.21
C LYS A 39 -12.78 21.30 -0.27
N GLN A 40 -13.25 21.30 -1.52
CA GLN A 40 -13.87 20.13 -2.13
C GLN A 40 -12.87 18.99 -2.30
N ALA A 41 -11.66 19.29 -2.80
CA ALA A 41 -10.61 18.29 -2.94
C ALA A 41 -10.26 17.63 -1.60
N ARG A 42 -10.14 18.43 -0.54
CA ARG A 42 -9.87 17.95 0.83
C ARG A 42 -11.00 17.02 1.32
N GLN A 43 -12.25 17.45 1.20
CA GLN A 43 -13.40 16.66 1.65
C GLN A 43 -13.49 15.31 0.92
N VAL A 44 -13.25 15.29 -0.39
CA VAL A 44 -13.25 14.05 -1.19
C VAL A 44 -12.07 13.15 -0.80
N GLY A 45 -10.88 13.73 -0.60
CA GLY A 45 -9.69 13.00 -0.15
C GLY A 45 -9.88 12.33 1.22
N GLU A 46 -10.41 13.08 2.19
CA GLU A 46 -10.70 12.56 3.53
C GLU A 46 -11.76 11.45 3.50
N ALA A 47 -12.84 11.63 2.73
CA ALA A 47 -13.87 10.61 2.58
C ALA A 47 -13.32 9.31 1.98
N ARG A 48 -12.43 9.40 0.99
CA ARG A 48 -11.75 8.23 0.40
C ARG A 48 -10.82 7.55 1.39
N GLN A 49 -10.03 8.33 2.13
CA GLN A 49 -9.13 7.79 3.15
C GLN A 49 -9.91 7.04 4.23
N GLN A 50 -11.01 7.63 4.73
CA GLN A 50 -11.86 7.00 5.74
C GLN A 50 -12.44 5.68 5.23
N LYS A 51 -12.94 5.65 3.99
CA LYS A 51 -13.45 4.44 3.36
C LYS A 51 -12.38 3.35 3.23
N GLN A 52 -11.15 3.73 2.89
CA GLN A 52 -10.03 2.79 2.81
C GLN A 52 -9.70 2.18 4.18
N VAL A 53 -9.70 3.00 5.23
CA VAL A 53 -9.45 2.55 6.61
C VAL A 53 -10.54 1.57 7.07
N GLU A 54 -11.80 1.85 6.74
CA GLU A 54 -12.93 0.96 7.05
C GLU A 54 -12.83 -0.38 6.32
N GLN A 55 -12.47 -0.38 5.03
CA GLN A 55 -12.22 -1.60 4.27
C GLN A 55 -11.09 -2.43 4.90
N ASN A 56 -9.95 -1.81 5.22
CA ASN A 56 -8.81 -2.50 5.83
C ASN A 56 -9.13 -3.09 7.22
N ARG A 57 -10.03 -2.45 8.00
CA ARG A 57 -10.52 -3.00 9.27
C ARG A 57 -11.42 -4.22 9.05
N SER A 58 -12.25 -4.20 8.02
CA SER A 58 -13.18 -5.30 7.74
C SER A 58 -12.48 -6.60 7.31
N THR A 59 -11.28 -6.51 6.70
CA THR A 59 -10.50 -7.67 6.25
C THR A 59 -9.79 -8.44 7.38
N GLY A 60 -9.61 -7.84 8.57
CA GLY A 60 -8.86 -8.46 9.67
C GLY A 60 -9.68 -9.20 10.73
N ALA A 61 -11.01 -9.17 10.66
CA ALA A 61 -11.86 -9.35 11.84
C ALA A 61 -12.67 -10.68 11.91
N ARG A 62 -12.19 -11.77 11.31
CA ARG A 62 -12.79 -13.10 11.52
C ARG A 62 -11.73 -14.18 11.69
N VAL A 63 -10.97 -14.10 12.78
CA VAL A 63 -10.30 -15.30 13.30
C VAL A 63 -11.34 -16.07 14.09
N SER A 64 -11.71 -17.26 13.62
CA SER A 64 -12.66 -18.11 14.36
C SER A 64 -11.95 -18.81 15.52
N LEU A 65 -12.72 -19.27 16.52
CA LEU A 65 -12.18 -20.10 17.60
C LEU A 65 -11.59 -21.41 17.07
N GLU A 66 -12.11 -21.92 15.95
CA GLU A 66 -11.62 -23.11 15.27
C GLU A 66 -10.24 -22.88 14.65
N ASP A 67 -10.01 -21.71 14.04
CA ASP A 67 -8.70 -21.31 13.49
C ASP A 67 -7.64 -21.20 14.60
N LEU A 68 -8.00 -20.59 15.74
CA LEU A 68 -7.11 -20.51 16.90
C LEU A 68 -6.76 -21.89 17.44
N PHE A 69 -7.74 -22.80 17.52
CA PHE A 69 -7.51 -24.16 18.01
C PHE A 69 -6.61 -24.97 17.06
N ASN A 70 -6.77 -24.78 15.74
CA ASN A 70 -5.91 -25.38 14.72
C ASN A 70 -4.48 -24.84 14.81
N GLN A 71 -4.32 -23.54 15.03
CA GLN A 71 -3.01 -22.91 15.18
C GLN A 71 -2.27 -23.40 16.44
N ILE A 72 -2.98 -23.64 17.54
CA ILE A 72 -2.42 -24.25 18.76
C ILE A 72 -1.98 -25.70 18.51
N LYS A 73 -2.75 -26.48 17.72
CA LYS A 73 -2.41 -27.87 17.38
C LYS A 73 -1.22 -28.02 16.43
N GLN A 74 -0.97 -27.04 15.56
CA GLN A 74 0.15 -27.07 14.61
C GLN A 74 1.53 -26.90 15.26
N GLY A 75 1.61 -26.61 16.56
CA GLY A 75 2.87 -26.43 17.30
C GLY A 75 3.50 -25.04 17.07
N GLU A 76 4.74 -24.84 17.54
CA GLU A 76 5.49 -23.60 17.33
C GLU A 76 5.97 -23.48 15.87
N VAL A 77 5.10 -22.94 15.00
CA VAL A 77 5.58 -22.36 13.74
C VAL A 77 6.40 -21.13 14.09
N LYS A 78 7.67 -21.10 13.67
CA LYS A 78 8.54 -19.95 13.95
C LYS A 78 8.17 -18.80 13.03
N ASP A 79 7.80 -17.68 13.62
CA ASP A 79 7.53 -16.44 12.89
C ASP A 79 8.81 -15.63 12.71
N ILE A 80 9.09 -15.23 11.47
CA ILE A 80 10.13 -14.24 11.15
C ILE A 80 9.44 -12.96 10.73
N ASN A 81 9.58 -11.93 11.57
CA ASN A 81 9.09 -10.60 11.29
C ASN A 81 10.12 -9.80 10.49
N LEU A 82 9.71 -9.27 9.34
CA LEU A 82 10.55 -8.47 8.46
C LEU A 82 9.96 -7.07 8.29
N ILE A 83 10.82 -6.06 8.26
CA ILE A 83 10.44 -4.68 7.92
C ILE A 83 11.08 -4.38 6.57
N VAL A 84 10.26 -4.07 5.56
CA VAL A 84 10.73 -3.75 4.21
C VAL A 84 10.59 -2.25 3.98
N LYS A 85 11.72 -1.58 3.72
CA LYS A 85 11.76 -0.16 3.34
C LYS A 85 12.45 -0.04 1.99
N ALA A 86 11.85 0.70 1.07
CA ALA A 86 12.43 1.01 -0.23
C ALA A 86 12.08 2.44 -0.64
N ASP A 87 12.86 2.99 -1.57
CA ASP A 87 12.73 4.38 -2.03
C ASP A 87 11.45 4.63 -2.84
N VAL A 88 10.95 3.60 -3.52
CA VAL A 88 9.75 3.68 -4.36
C VAL A 88 8.73 2.62 -3.97
N HIS A 89 7.44 3.00 -4.02
CA HIS A 89 6.33 2.16 -3.57
C HIS A 89 6.28 0.80 -4.29
N GLY A 90 6.48 0.79 -5.61
CA GLY A 90 6.45 -0.46 -6.39
C GLY A 90 7.56 -1.45 -6.03
N SER A 91 8.69 -0.98 -5.49
CA SER A 91 9.76 -1.88 -5.02
C SER A 91 9.37 -2.57 -3.72
N VAL A 92 8.69 -1.86 -2.80
CA VAL A 92 8.18 -2.45 -1.55
C VAL A 92 7.17 -3.55 -1.88
N GLU A 93 6.21 -3.28 -2.76
CA GLU A 93 5.19 -4.26 -3.15
C GLU A 93 5.80 -5.49 -3.82
N ALA A 94 6.72 -5.30 -4.77
CA ALA A 94 7.36 -6.39 -5.48
C ALA A 94 8.23 -7.27 -4.56
N MET A 95 8.97 -6.64 -3.63
CA MET A 95 9.77 -7.35 -2.63
C MET A 95 8.88 -8.11 -1.65
N ALA A 96 7.83 -7.48 -1.15
CA ALA A 96 6.91 -8.10 -0.21
C ALA A 96 6.25 -9.35 -0.81
N ALA A 97 5.71 -9.22 -2.02
CA ALA A 97 5.10 -10.34 -2.74
C ALA A 97 6.11 -11.46 -3.06
N SER A 98 7.39 -11.14 -3.23
CA SER A 98 8.43 -12.15 -3.48
C SER A 98 8.81 -12.88 -2.19
N LEU A 99 8.90 -12.18 -1.07
CA LEU A 99 9.21 -12.74 0.25
C LEU A 99 8.06 -13.60 0.79
N GLU A 100 6.82 -13.23 0.54
CA GLU A 100 5.63 -14.02 0.93
C GLU A 100 5.54 -15.36 0.18
N LYS A 101 6.09 -15.46 -1.04
CA LYS A 101 6.12 -16.71 -1.82
C LYS A 101 7.16 -17.71 -1.34
N ILE A 102 8.09 -17.31 -0.47
CA ILE A 102 9.12 -18.19 0.05
C ILE A 102 8.50 -19.06 1.14
N GLU A 103 8.11 -20.27 0.77
CA GLU A 103 7.60 -21.28 1.69
C GLU A 103 8.77 -22.14 2.19
N VAL A 104 9.06 -22.06 3.49
CA VAL A 104 10.03 -22.93 4.17
C VAL A 104 9.28 -23.71 5.24
N GLU A 105 9.43 -25.03 5.25
CA GLU A 105 8.78 -25.88 6.26
C GLU A 105 9.13 -25.41 7.68
N GLY A 106 8.09 -25.12 8.47
CA GLY A 106 8.22 -24.70 9.88
C GLY A 106 8.49 -23.21 10.12
N VAL A 107 8.59 -22.38 9.07
CA VAL A 107 8.83 -20.94 9.21
C VAL A 107 7.78 -20.13 8.45
N LYS A 108 7.19 -19.15 9.12
CA LYS A 108 6.25 -18.19 8.52
C LYS A 108 6.88 -16.81 8.48
N VAL A 109 7.03 -16.26 7.28
CA VAL A 109 7.47 -14.88 7.08
C VAL A 109 6.29 -13.94 7.26
N ARG A 110 6.45 -12.90 8.07
CA ARG A 110 5.48 -11.82 8.26
C ARG A 110 6.12 -10.48 7.97
N ILE A 111 5.54 -9.74 7.05
CA ILE A 111 6.00 -8.39 6.73
C ILE A 111 5.22 -7.40 7.60
N ILE A 112 5.96 -6.68 8.43
CA ILE A 112 5.44 -5.59 9.24
C ILE A 112 5.69 -4.30 8.48
N HIS A 113 4.60 -3.58 8.19
CA HIS A 113 4.60 -2.29 7.50
C HIS A 113 4.83 -1.13 8.48
#